data_AF-A0A284RTQ7-F1
#
_entry.id   AF-A0A284RTQ7-F1
#
_cell.length_a   1.000
_cell.length_b   1.000
_cell.length_c   1.000
_cell.angle_alpha   90.00
_cell.angle_beta   90.00
_cell.angle_gamma   90.00
#
_symmetry.space_group_name_H-M   'P 1'
#
loop_
_entity.id
_entity.type
_entity.pdbx_description
1 polymer ?
#
loop_
_entity_poly.entity_id
_entity_poly.type
_entity_poly.pdbx_seq_one_letter_code
_entity_poly.pdbx_strand_id
1 'polypeptide(L)'
;MARPRKYTMEETKQQANRDKSTQSYAKCQDVIWACHKEVYEENKKCRGSSRIRGSNVRELIERRPGSSRVDSVSHQSPKVIPQNDAFIALGIHSRRILHDFEAYTNTDDIITYVKSLMRQYFSHNKHNIGTFTVPLDQLYEFRRMYEDVLAEALQAEGCTTRRDAMEKAGKPIMDVIAYVEDIWCTAIEGPGPLRLAYTHKRLAWQH
;
A
#
# COMPACT_ATOMS: atom_id res chain seq x y z
N MET A 1 25.75 27.80 -19.33
CA MET A 1 24.88 27.01 -20.22
C MET A 1 25.32 25.54 -20.14
N ALA A 2 24.70 24.74 -19.26
CA ALA A 2 25.10 23.35 -19.03
C ALA A 2 24.50 22.42 -20.11
N ARG A 3 25.34 21.60 -20.75
CA ARG A 3 24.92 20.66 -21.80
C ARG A 3 24.10 19.50 -21.23
N PRO A 4 23.10 18.95 -21.96
CA PRO A 4 22.37 17.78 -21.52
C PRO A 4 23.28 16.54 -21.52
N ARG A 5 23.40 15.85 -20.39
CA ARG A 5 24.06 14.54 -20.31
C ARG A 5 23.21 13.50 -21.03
N LYS A 6 23.76 12.89 -22.08
CA LYS A 6 23.16 11.72 -22.75
C LYS A 6 23.40 10.51 -21.86
N TYR A 7 22.33 9.95 -21.30
CA TYR A 7 22.38 8.72 -20.50
C TYR A 7 22.34 7.52 -21.44
N THR A 8 23.47 6.81 -21.57
CA THR A 8 23.71 5.76 -22.56
C THR A 8 23.23 4.36 -22.12
N MET A 9 22.76 4.20 -20.87
CA MET A 9 22.21 2.93 -20.37
C MET A 9 20.87 3.14 -19.64
N GLU A 10 19.89 2.26 -19.84
CA GLU A 10 18.56 2.33 -19.21
C GLU A 10 18.63 2.40 -17.68
N GLU A 11 19.59 1.70 -17.08
CA GLU A 11 19.81 1.69 -15.63
C GLU A 11 20.15 3.09 -15.08
N THR A 12 20.95 3.87 -15.82
CA THR A 12 21.27 5.26 -15.44
C THR A 12 20.08 6.21 -15.58
N LYS A 13 19.12 5.91 -16.46
CA LYS A 13 17.87 6.68 -16.56
C LYS A 13 16.93 6.35 -15.40
N GLN A 14 16.81 5.07 -15.05
CA GLN A 14 16.00 4.64 -13.90
C GLN A 14 16.56 5.23 -12.59
N GLN A 15 17.88 5.22 -12.41
CA GLN A 15 18.50 5.85 -11.25
C GLN A 15 18.28 7.37 -11.21
N ALA A 16 18.44 8.06 -12.35
CA ALA A 16 18.16 9.49 -12.42
C ALA A 16 16.69 9.85 -12.16
N ASN A 17 15.74 8.96 -12.51
CA ASN A 17 14.32 9.15 -12.16
C ASN A 17 14.07 8.92 -10.66
N ARG A 18 14.70 7.89 -10.06
CA ARG A 18 14.63 7.68 -8.60
C ARG A 18 15.15 8.87 -7.83
N ASP A 19 16.32 9.40 -8.23
CA ASP A 19 16.97 10.54 -7.58
C ASP A 19 16.13 11.84 -7.72
N LYS A 20 15.48 12.04 -8.88
CA LYS A 20 14.55 13.16 -9.09
C LYS A 20 13.27 13.03 -8.26
N SER A 21 12.71 11.82 -8.14
CA SER A 21 11.53 11.57 -7.31
C SER A 21 11.83 11.85 -5.84
N THR A 22 12.98 11.37 -5.32
CA THR A 22 13.40 11.64 -3.93
C THR A 22 13.62 13.13 -3.68
N GLN A 23 14.23 13.84 -4.63
CA GLN A 23 14.46 15.28 -4.50
C GLN A 23 13.17 16.09 -4.58
N SER A 24 12.19 15.64 -5.37
CA SER A 24 10.85 16.23 -5.43
C SER A 24 10.07 16.02 -4.12
N TYR A 25 10.09 14.79 -3.58
CA TYR A 25 9.48 14.46 -2.29
C TYR A 25 10.04 15.32 -1.15
N ALA A 26 11.36 15.47 -1.07
CA ALA A 26 12.00 16.31 -0.05
C ALA A 26 11.60 17.79 -0.17
N LYS A 27 11.39 18.28 -1.39
CA LYS A 27 11.00 19.67 -1.65
C LYS A 27 9.52 19.95 -1.40
N CYS A 28 8.67 18.95 -1.61
CA CYS A 28 7.22 19.06 -1.44
C CYS A 28 6.73 18.59 -0.07
N GLN A 29 7.62 18.11 0.81
CA GLN A 29 7.28 17.49 2.09
C GLN A 29 6.34 18.34 2.95
N ASP A 30 6.55 19.65 3.01
CA ASP A 30 5.70 20.57 3.78
C ASP A 30 4.29 20.72 3.19
N VAL A 31 4.18 20.71 1.85
CA VAL A 31 2.90 20.76 1.12
C VAL A 31 2.15 19.44 1.31
N ILE A 32 2.87 18.32 1.25
CA ILE A 32 2.34 16.97 1.52
C ILE A 32 1.76 16.92 2.94
N TRP A 33 2.52 17.42 3.93
CA TRP A 33 2.09 17.44 5.32
C TRP A 33 0.89 18.36 5.57
N ALA A 34 0.84 19.51 4.91
CA ALA A 34 -0.30 20.43 4.96
C ALA A 34 -1.56 19.81 4.37
N CYS A 35 -1.47 19.15 3.20
CA CYS A 35 -2.60 18.44 2.60
C CYS A 35 -3.08 17.28 3.48
N HIS A 36 -2.17 16.49 4.07
CA HIS A 36 -2.56 15.40 4.99
C HIS A 36 -3.31 15.91 6.22
N LYS A 37 -2.89 17.06 6.76
CA LYS A 37 -3.55 17.71 7.90
C LYS A 37 -4.95 18.19 7.54
N GLU A 38 -5.14 18.78 6.36
CA GLU A 38 -6.45 19.25 5.89
C GLU A 38 -7.43 18.10 5.66
N VAL A 39 -7.00 17.02 5.01
CA VAL A 39 -7.83 15.82 4.77
C VAL A 39 -8.19 15.13 6.08
N TYR A 40 -7.25 15.05 7.05
CA TYR A 40 -7.52 14.47 8.36
C TYR A 40 -8.57 15.28 9.14
N GLU A 41 -8.48 16.61 9.12
CA GLU A 41 -9.45 17.50 9.78
C GLU A 41 -10.83 17.48 9.10
N GLU A 42 -10.89 17.35 7.78
CA GLU A 42 -12.14 17.19 7.02
C GLU A 42 -12.82 15.84 7.32
N ASN A 43 -12.06 14.75 7.34
CA ASN A 43 -12.56 13.42 7.73
C ASN A 43 -12.99 13.33 9.20
N LYS A 44 -12.30 14.03 10.11
CA LYS A 44 -12.68 14.10 11.53
C LYS A 44 -14.02 14.82 11.72
N LYS A 45 -14.30 15.87 10.94
CA LYS A 45 -15.60 16.57 10.93
C LYS A 45 -16.74 15.68 10.41
N CYS A 46 -16.48 14.81 9.43
CA CYS A 46 -17.48 13.87 8.91
C CYS A 46 -17.75 12.67 9.84
N ARG A 47 -16.77 12.24 10.65
CA ARG A 47 -16.93 11.09 11.59
C ARG A 47 -17.62 11.43 12.92
N GLY A 48 -17.91 12.70 13.20
CA GLY A 48 -18.64 13.13 14.40
C GLY A 48 -20.13 12.78 14.45
N SER A 49 -20.72 12.27 13.35
CA SER A 49 -22.18 12.09 13.21
C SER A 49 -22.70 10.65 13.34
N SER A 50 -21.86 9.62 13.49
CA SER A 50 -22.35 8.24 13.54
C SER A 50 -22.06 7.58 14.89
N ARG A 51 -22.92 7.88 15.88
CA ARG A 51 -23.11 7.01 17.05
C ARG A 51 -24.08 5.88 16.69
N ILE A 52 -23.56 4.68 16.49
CA ILE A 52 -24.28 3.42 16.69
C ILE A 52 -23.38 2.59 17.63
N ARG A 53 -23.51 2.75 18.95
CA ARG A 53 -24.28 1.88 19.85
C ARG A 53 -23.90 0.39 19.74
N GLY A 54 -22.78 0.05 20.37
CA GLY A 54 -22.65 -1.02 21.37
C GLY A 54 -22.72 -2.48 20.90
N SER A 55 -21.63 -3.21 21.11
CA SER A 55 -21.68 -4.35 22.03
C SER A 55 -20.26 -4.75 22.46
N ASN A 56 -20.01 -4.64 23.77
CA ASN A 56 -18.80 -5.10 24.42
C ASN A 56 -18.93 -6.61 24.67
N VAL A 57 -18.10 -7.42 24.02
CA VAL A 57 -17.91 -8.84 24.41
C VAL A 57 -16.58 -8.95 25.14
N ARG A 58 -16.56 -8.44 26.37
CA ARG A 58 -15.52 -8.70 27.38
C ARG A 58 -16.19 -8.64 28.75
N GLU A 59 -16.78 -9.75 29.18
CA GLU A 59 -17.00 -10.09 30.59
C GLU A 59 -17.72 -11.44 30.66
N LEU A 60 -16.97 -12.52 30.92
CA LEU A 60 -17.44 -13.61 31.78
C LEU A 60 -16.28 -14.54 32.15
N ILE A 61 -15.48 -14.14 33.13
CA ILE A 61 -14.68 -15.07 33.94
C ILE A 61 -14.98 -14.74 35.40
N GLU A 62 -15.72 -15.64 36.06
CA GLU A 62 -15.56 -16.14 37.44
C GLU A 62 -16.90 -16.43 38.11
N ARG A 63 -17.13 -17.73 38.38
CA ARG A 63 -17.43 -18.27 39.72
C ARG A 63 -17.54 -19.80 39.65
N ARG A 64 -16.55 -20.48 40.25
CA ARG A 64 -16.59 -21.89 40.69
C ARG A 64 -17.43 -21.98 42.00
N PRO A 65 -18.00 -23.13 42.39
CA PRO A 65 -17.19 -24.16 43.08
C PRO A 65 -17.62 -25.63 42.87
N GLY A 66 -16.67 -26.55 43.13
CA GLY A 66 -16.98 -27.89 43.63
C GLY A 66 -16.60 -29.07 42.72
N SER A 67 -15.47 -29.70 43.06
CA SER A 67 -15.33 -31.14 43.31
C SER A 67 -14.07 -31.76 42.69
N SER A 68 -13.43 -32.58 43.51
CA SER A 68 -12.11 -33.17 43.41
C SER A 68 -11.92 -34.09 42.20
N ARG A 69 -10.72 -34.09 41.62
CA ARG A 69 -9.81 -35.24 41.67
C ARG A 69 -8.42 -34.83 41.15
N VAL A 70 -7.43 -35.30 41.90
CA VAL A 70 -6.01 -35.30 41.58
C VAL A 70 -5.80 -36.04 40.27
N ASP A 71 -4.99 -35.50 39.34
CA ASP A 71 -3.93 -36.25 38.68
C ASP A 71 -3.10 -35.38 37.73
N SER A 72 -1.78 -35.47 37.96
CA SER A 72 -0.69 -35.46 36.98
C SER A 72 -0.43 -34.20 36.12
N VAL A 73 0.72 -33.60 36.42
CA VAL A 73 1.46 -32.63 35.62
C VAL A 73 1.53 -33.09 34.15
N SER A 74 0.86 -32.36 33.26
CA SER A 74 1.15 -32.40 31.84
C SER A 74 1.61 -31.00 31.43
N HIS A 75 2.93 -30.84 31.33
CA HIS A 75 3.50 -29.73 30.59
C HIS A 75 3.06 -29.89 29.14
N GLN A 76 1.98 -29.21 28.75
CA GLN A 76 1.68 -29.01 27.33
C GLN A 76 2.79 -28.15 26.76
N SER A 77 3.78 -28.78 26.16
CA SER A 77 4.71 -28.12 25.25
C SER A 77 3.89 -27.34 24.21
N PRO A 78 4.29 -26.10 23.85
CA PRO A 78 3.61 -25.36 22.80
C PRO A 78 3.59 -26.24 21.54
N LYS A 79 2.41 -26.40 20.95
CA LYS A 79 2.23 -27.12 19.69
C LYS A 79 3.09 -26.41 18.64
N VAL A 80 4.26 -26.95 18.34
CA VAL A 80 5.12 -26.47 17.25
C VAL A 80 4.34 -26.73 15.97
N ILE A 81 3.75 -25.69 15.40
CA ILE A 81 3.14 -25.77 14.07
C ILE A 81 4.29 -26.16 13.13
N PRO A 82 4.16 -27.26 12.35
CA PRO A 82 5.16 -27.61 11.36
C PRO A 82 5.43 -26.40 10.47
N GLN A 83 6.69 -26.04 10.22
CA GLN A 83 7.06 -24.85 9.43
C GLN A 83 6.32 -24.77 8.08
N ASN A 84 6.02 -25.91 7.47
CA ASN A 84 5.28 -26.00 6.21
C ASN A 84 3.82 -25.51 6.34
N ASP A 85 3.16 -25.76 7.48
CA ASP A 85 1.79 -25.30 7.74
C ASP A 85 1.74 -23.78 7.96
N ALA A 86 2.78 -23.22 8.59
CA ALA A 86 2.92 -21.77 8.78
C ALA A 86 3.06 -21.04 7.43
N PHE A 87 3.89 -21.58 6.52
CA PHE A 87 4.05 -20.98 5.20
C PHE A 87 2.79 -21.09 4.34
N ILE A 88 2.04 -22.20 4.45
CA ILE A 88 0.73 -22.33 3.79
C ILE A 88 -0.23 -21.24 4.29
N ALA A 89 -0.27 -20.97 5.60
CA ALA A 89 -1.10 -19.91 6.16
C ALA A 89 -0.71 -18.52 5.64
N LEU A 90 0.60 -18.22 5.56
CA LEU A 90 1.12 -16.99 4.95
C LEU A 90 0.78 -16.88 3.46
N GLY A 91 0.82 -18.00 2.74
CA GLY A 91 0.36 -18.09 1.35
C GLY A 91 -1.13 -17.81 1.17
N ILE A 92 -1.98 -18.22 2.12
CA ILE A 92 -3.40 -17.85 2.12
C ILE A 92 -3.56 -16.35 2.42
N HIS A 93 -2.83 -15.83 3.40
CA HIS A 93 -2.93 -14.43 3.80
C HIS A 93 -2.47 -13.47 2.70
N SER A 94 -1.32 -13.72 2.06
CA SER A 94 -0.85 -12.94 0.91
C SER A 94 -1.85 -12.92 -0.23
N ARG A 95 -2.47 -14.07 -0.57
CA ARG A 95 -3.53 -14.13 -1.59
C ARG A 95 -4.75 -13.30 -1.22
N ARG A 96 -5.13 -13.28 0.06
CA ARG A 96 -6.24 -12.44 0.52
C ARG A 96 -5.94 -10.95 0.35
N ILE A 97 -4.73 -10.51 0.70
CA ILE A 97 -4.31 -9.12 0.48
C ILE A 97 -4.38 -8.75 -1.01
N LEU A 98 -3.89 -9.63 -1.89
CA LEU A 98 -3.95 -9.40 -3.34
C LEU A 98 -5.39 -9.32 -3.85
N HIS A 99 -6.27 -10.20 -3.39
CA HIS A 99 -7.69 -10.16 -3.72
C HIS A 99 -8.36 -8.85 -3.24
N ASP A 100 -8.06 -8.41 -2.02
CA ASP A 100 -8.61 -7.16 -1.48
C ASP A 100 -8.05 -5.94 -2.24
N PHE A 101 -6.80 -6.00 -2.69
CA PHE A 101 -6.19 -5.00 -3.58
C PHE A 101 -6.87 -4.97 -4.96
N GLU A 102 -7.11 -6.11 -5.59
CA GLU A 102 -7.81 -6.21 -6.87
C GLU A 102 -9.25 -5.67 -6.77
N ALA A 103 -9.95 -6.00 -5.67
CA ALA A 103 -11.27 -5.46 -5.40
C ALA A 103 -11.24 -3.93 -5.20
N TYR A 104 -10.19 -3.41 -4.57
CA TYR A 104 -10.00 -1.98 -4.36
C TYR A 104 -9.74 -1.21 -5.67
N THR A 105 -8.86 -1.73 -6.54
CA THR A 105 -8.61 -1.12 -7.85
C THR A 105 -9.78 -1.32 -8.81
N ASN A 106 -10.71 -2.24 -8.50
CA ASN A 106 -11.94 -2.54 -9.22
C ASN A 106 -11.72 -2.69 -10.74
N THR A 107 -10.56 -3.22 -11.11
CA THR A 107 -10.10 -3.37 -12.49
C THR A 107 -9.12 -4.52 -12.58
N ASP A 108 -9.25 -5.32 -13.64
CA ASP A 108 -8.28 -6.38 -13.96
C ASP A 108 -6.93 -5.82 -14.44
N ASP A 109 -6.88 -4.52 -14.77
CA ASP A 109 -5.72 -3.82 -15.30
C ASP A 109 -5.39 -2.57 -14.48
N ILE A 110 -4.21 -2.58 -13.87
CA ILE A 110 -3.62 -1.47 -13.12
C ILE A 110 -3.60 -0.18 -13.95
N ILE A 111 -3.28 -0.26 -15.24
CA ILE A 111 -3.19 0.93 -16.09
C ILE A 111 -4.57 1.57 -16.24
N THR A 112 -5.63 0.76 -16.30
CA THR A 112 -7.01 1.24 -16.35
C THR A 112 -7.39 1.96 -15.06
N TYR A 113 -7.02 1.41 -13.89
CA TYR A 113 -7.19 2.09 -12.61
C TYR A 113 -6.47 3.45 -12.58
N VAL A 114 -5.19 3.49 -12.94
CA VAL A 114 -4.36 4.71 -12.94
C VAL A 114 -4.93 5.77 -13.89
N LYS A 115 -5.37 5.38 -15.10
CA LYS A 115 -6.07 6.28 -16.03
C LYS A 115 -7.38 6.81 -15.47
N SER A 116 -8.09 6.01 -14.66
CA SER A 116 -9.34 6.45 -14.03
C SER A 116 -9.09 7.58 -13.03
N LEU A 117 -8.03 7.49 -12.21
CA LEU A 117 -7.62 8.55 -11.28
C LEU A 117 -7.24 9.84 -12.04
N MET A 118 -6.47 9.71 -13.13
CA MET A 118 -6.16 10.86 -13.98
C MET A 118 -7.43 11.53 -14.54
N ARG A 119 -8.39 10.74 -15.03
CA ARG A 119 -9.66 11.27 -15.53
C ARG A 119 -10.43 12.01 -14.43
N GLN A 120 -10.48 11.45 -13.21
CA GLN A 120 -11.12 12.09 -12.06
C GLN A 120 -10.48 13.45 -11.70
N TYR A 121 -9.15 13.53 -11.78
CA TYR A 121 -8.42 14.78 -11.52
C TYR A 121 -8.74 15.88 -12.54
N PHE A 122 -8.94 15.51 -13.81
CA PHE A 122 -9.30 16.44 -14.87
C PHE A 122 -10.81 16.70 -15.01
N SER A 123 -11.68 15.86 -14.45
CA SER A 123 -13.14 16.02 -14.57
C SER A 123 -13.72 17.11 -13.67
N HIS A 124 -13.01 17.49 -12.60
CA HIS A 124 -13.45 18.57 -11.70
C HIS A 124 -12.70 19.86 -12.02
N ASN A 125 -13.43 20.97 -12.16
CA ASN A 125 -12.87 22.33 -12.38
C ASN A 125 -11.89 22.79 -11.28
N LYS A 126 -11.81 22.06 -10.16
CA LYS A 126 -10.98 22.38 -8.99
C LYS A 126 -9.72 21.52 -8.83
N HIS A 127 -9.39 20.64 -9.78
CA HIS A 127 -8.14 19.84 -9.78
C HIS A 127 -7.69 19.38 -8.39
N ASN A 128 -8.48 18.49 -7.77
CA ASN A 128 -8.26 18.07 -6.40
C ASN A 128 -7.07 17.09 -6.31
N ILE A 129 -5.98 17.50 -5.66
CA ILE A 129 -4.83 16.63 -5.38
C ILE A 129 -5.23 15.43 -4.51
N GLY A 130 -6.30 15.56 -3.73
CA GLY A 130 -6.93 14.48 -2.97
C GLY A 130 -7.34 13.27 -3.83
N THR A 131 -7.55 13.45 -5.14
CA THR A 131 -7.78 12.36 -6.09
C THR A 131 -6.63 11.37 -6.15
N PHE A 132 -5.40 11.78 -5.80
CA PHE A 132 -4.25 10.89 -5.77
C PHE A 132 -3.81 10.52 -4.34
N THR A 133 -3.88 11.45 -3.39
CA THR A 133 -3.39 11.18 -2.02
C THR A 133 -4.26 10.16 -1.27
N VAL A 134 -5.59 10.25 -1.39
CA VAL A 134 -6.49 9.31 -0.71
C VAL A 134 -6.28 7.87 -1.23
N PRO A 135 -6.16 7.64 -2.55
CA PRO A 135 -5.74 6.33 -3.04
C PRO A 135 -4.35 5.88 -2.62
N LEU A 136 -3.36 6.78 -2.62
CA LEU A 136 -1.99 6.45 -2.21
C LEU A 136 -1.93 5.95 -0.76
N ASP A 137 -2.66 6.59 0.16
CA ASP A 137 -2.74 6.14 1.55
C ASP A 137 -3.20 4.67 1.65
N GLN A 138 -4.27 4.32 0.92
CA GLN A 138 -4.78 2.96 0.90
C GLN A 138 -3.81 1.96 0.24
N LEU A 139 -3.13 2.38 -0.83
CA LEU A 139 -2.11 1.56 -1.50
C LEU A 139 -0.89 1.30 -0.59
N TYR A 140 -0.48 2.28 0.21
CA TYR A 140 0.59 2.08 1.20
C TYR A 140 0.18 1.11 2.30
N GLU A 141 -1.08 1.09 2.73
CA GLU A 141 -1.57 0.07 3.67
C GLU A 141 -1.49 -1.34 3.05
N PHE A 142 -1.88 -1.52 1.78
CA PHE A 142 -1.71 -2.80 1.08
C PHE A 142 -0.24 -3.22 1.00
N ARG A 143 0.65 -2.29 0.66
CA ARG A 143 2.09 -2.54 0.63
C ARG A 143 2.61 -2.98 1.99
N ARG A 144 2.24 -2.26 3.05
CA ARG A 144 2.67 -2.58 4.41
C ARG A 144 2.22 -3.98 4.83
N MET A 145 0.93 -4.28 4.67
CA MET A 145 0.39 -5.61 4.98
C MET A 145 1.11 -6.71 4.20
N TYR A 146 1.45 -6.46 2.93
CA TYR A 146 2.15 -7.43 2.10
C TYR A 146 3.62 -7.60 2.49
N GLU A 147 4.32 -6.51 2.81
CA GLU A 147 5.71 -6.52 3.30
C GLU A 147 5.81 -7.25 4.65
N ASP A 148 4.83 -7.08 5.54
CA ASP A 148 4.75 -7.82 6.81
C ASP A 148 4.68 -9.34 6.56
N VAL A 149 3.84 -9.78 5.61
CA VAL A 149 3.76 -11.21 5.22
C VAL A 149 5.07 -11.71 4.62
N LEU A 150 5.72 -10.91 3.77
CA LEU A 150 7.01 -11.30 3.18
C LEU A 150 8.10 -11.42 4.25
N ALA A 151 8.08 -10.56 5.27
CA ALA A 151 9.01 -10.64 6.40
C ALA A 151 8.75 -11.90 7.24
N GLU A 152 7.50 -12.22 7.53
CA GLU A 152 7.14 -13.45 8.24
C GLU A 152 7.48 -14.71 7.43
N ALA A 153 7.27 -14.68 6.10
CA ALA A 153 7.63 -15.77 5.20
C ALA A 153 9.15 -15.99 5.15
N LEU A 154 9.93 -14.91 5.15
CA LEU A 154 11.38 -14.96 5.24
C LEU A 154 11.85 -15.57 6.57
N GLN A 155 11.19 -15.26 7.68
CA GLN A 155 11.50 -15.86 8.98
C GLN A 155 11.12 -17.35 9.06
N ALA A 156 10.01 -17.74 8.42
CA ALA A 156 9.49 -19.11 8.48
C ALA A 156 10.30 -20.10 7.63
N GLU A 157 10.72 -19.71 6.42
CA GLU A 157 11.36 -20.62 5.46
C GLU A 157 12.68 -20.10 4.86
N GLY A 158 13.05 -18.84 5.08
CA GLY A 158 14.21 -18.23 4.43
C GLY A 158 13.97 -17.89 2.95
N CYS A 159 15.07 -17.70 2.20
CA CYS A 159 15.03 -17.38 0.77
C CYS A 159 14.75 -18.64 -0.05
N THR A 160 13.48 -18.92 -0.33
CA THR A 160 13.04 -20.05 -1.15
C THR A 160 12.38 -19.59 -2.45
N THR A 161 12.33 -20.46 -3.46
CA THR A 161 11.60 -20.19 -4.71
C THR A 161 10.12 -19.88 -4.49
N ARG A 162 9.51 -20.44 -3.43
CA ARG A 162 8.13 -20.13 -3.04
C ARG A 162 8.01 -18.71 -2.50
N ARG A 163 8.96 -18.25 -1.69
CA ARG A 163 9.01 -16.87 -1.19
C ARG A 163 9.26 -15.89 -2.33
N ASP A 164 10.14 -16.21 -3.28
CA ASP A 164 10.39 -15.36 -4.45
C ASP A 164 9.14 -15.27 -5.36
N ALA A 165 8.41 -16.37 -5.51
CA ALA A 165 7.13 -16.36 -6.21
C ALA A 165 6.08 -15.49 -5.50
N MET A 166 6.05 -15.52 -4.16
CA MET A 166 5.20 -14.65 -3.36
C MET A 166 5.60 -13.17 -3.54
N GLU A 167 6.88 -12.82 -3.40
CA GLU A 167 7.35 -11.46 -3.63
C GLU A 167 6.99 -10.96 -5.04
N LYS A 168 7.19 -11.79 -6.07
CA LYS A 168 6.80 -11.46 -7.45
C LYS A 168 5.29 -11.24 -7.60
N ALA A 169 4.46 -12.00 -6.87
CA ALA A 169 3.01 -11.83 -6.89
C ALA A 169 2.56 -10.49 -6.26
N GLY A 170 3.36 -9.93 -5.34
CA GLY A 170 3.13 -8.60 -4.76
C GLY A 170 3.50 -7.42 -5.67
N LYS A 171 4.20 -7.67 -6.78
CA LYS A 171 4.67 -6.63 -7.69
C LYS A 171 3.59 -5.66 -8.19
N PRO A 172 2.36 -6.10 -8.53
CA PRO A 172 1.27 -5.21 -8.92
C PRO A 172 1.03 -4.05 -7.93
N ILE A 173 1.05 -4.31 -6.62
CA ILE A 173 0.87 -3.28 -5.58
C ILE A 173 1.95 -2.20 -5.73
N MET A 174 3.21 -2.62 -5.89
CA MET A 174 4.35 -1.71 -6.03
C MET A 174 4.29 -0.90 -7.33
N ASP A 175 3.90 -1.54 -8.42
CA ASP A 175 3.78 -0.88 -9.73
C ASP A 175 2.69 0.21 -9.69
N VAL A 176 1.53 -0.07 -9.07
CA VAL A 176 0.47 0.95 -8.92
C VAL A 176 0.93 2.13 -8.10
N ILE A 177 1.60 1.87 -6.95
CA ILE A 177 2.13 2.93 -6.10
C ILE A 177 3.06 3.83 -6.91
N ALA A 178 4.03 3.25 -7.61
CA ALA A 178 4.98 4.01 -8.42
C ALA A 178 4.27 4.86 -9.50
N TYR A 179 3.24 4.31 -10.14
CA TYR A 179 2.48 5.03 -11.18
C TYR A 179 1.66 6.19 -10.61
N VAL A 180 0.99 5.98 -9.47
CA VAL A 180 0.18 7.02 -8.84
C VAL A 180 1.08 8.10 -8.20
N GLU A 181 2.21 7.72 -7.60
CA GLU A 181 3.22 8.66 -7.09
C GLU A 181 3.76 9.57 -8.21
N ASP A 182 4.07 9.01 -9.38
CA ASP A 182 4.58 9.76 -10.52
C ASP A 182 3.56 10.76 -11.08
N ILE A 183 2.28 10.35 -11.19
CA ILE A 183 1.20 11.28 -11.52
C ILE A 183 1.11 12.38 -10.49
N TRP A 184 1.05 12.00 -9.22
CA TRP A 184 0.83 12.91 -8.13
C TRP A 184 1.95 13.95 -8.03
N CYS A 185 3.21 13.53 -8.14
CA CYS A 185 4.37 14.42 -8.20
C CYS A 185 4.22 15.45 -9.33
N THR A 186 3.77 15.01 -10.50
CA THR A 186 3.56 15.91 -11.64
C THR A 186 2.31 16.80 -11.45
N ALA A 187 1.27 16.29 -10.79
CA ALA A 187 0.01 16.98 -10.55
C ALA A 187 0.14 18.10 -9.52
N ILE A 188 1.05 17.98 -8.55
CA ILE A 188 1.35 19.03 -7.56
C ILE A 188 1.84 20.31 -8.25
N GLU A 189 2.58 20.19 -9.37
CA GLU A 189 3.00 21.34 -10.18
C GLU A 189 1.83 21.96 -10.97
N GLY A 190 0.71 21.26 -11.06
CA GLY A 190 -0.53 21.69 -11.67
C GLY A 190 -0.99 20.83 -12.85
N PRO A 191 -2.18 21.13 -13.41
CA PRO A 191 -2.78 20.35 -14.48
C PRO A 191 -2.02 20.44 -15.82
N GLY A 192 -1.31 21.56 -16.06
CA GLY A 192 -0.53 21.78 -17.27
C GLY A 192 0.67 20.83 -17.39
N PRO A 193 1.58 20.79 -16.40
CA PRO A 193 2.68 19.83 -16.34
C PRO A 193 2.23 18.37 -16.50
N LEU A 194 1.17 17.95 -15.79
CA LEU A 194 0.65 16.59 -15.89
C LEU A 194 0.16 16.26 -17.30
N ARG A 195 -0.55 17.19 -17.95
CA ARG A 195 -0.99 17.03 -19.34
C ARG A 195 0.19 16.87 -20.29
N LEU A 196 1.23 17.70 -20.15
CA LEU A 196 2.43 17.61 -20.97
C LEU A 196 3.18 16.29 -20.75
N ALA A 197 3.33 15.85 -19.50
CA ALA A 197 3.95 14.57 -19.18
C ALA A 197 3.21 13.40 -19.83
N TYR A 198 1.88 13.37 -19.74
CA TYR A 198 1.06 12.35 -20.38
C TYR A 198 1.19 12.36 -21.91
N THR A 199 1.06 13.54 -22.55
CA THR A 199 1.15 13.67 -24.01
C THR A 199 2.51 13.28 -24.54
N HIS A 200 3.59 13.58 -23.80
CA HIS A 200 4.96 13.23 -24.18
C HIS A 200 5.37 11.82 -23.75
N LYS A 201 4.43 11.01 -23.25
CA LYS A 201 4.68 9.65 -22.75
C LYS A 201 5.83 9.62 -21.75
N ARG A 202 5.78 10.47 -20.73
CA ARG A 202 6.82 10.58 -19.69
C ARG A 202 6.42 9.97 -18.36
N LEU A 203 5.19 9.49 -18.24
CA LEU A 203 4.71 8.88 -16.99
C LEU A 203 5.23 7.45 -16.88
N ALA A 204 5.46 6.99 -15.65
CA ALA A 204 6.16 5.75 -15.34
C ALA A 204 5.58 4.50 -16.03
N TRP A 205 4.26 4.41 -16.24
CA TRP A 205 3.64 3.26 -16.94
C TRP A 205 3.66 3.34 -18.47
N GLN A 206 4.16 4.43 -19.06
CA GLN A 206 4.14 4.66 -20.52
C GLN A 206 5.44 4.23 -21.22
N HIS A 207 6.31 3.52 -20.51
CA HIS A 207 7.65 3.09 -20.96
C HIS A 207 7.83 1.59 -20.87
#